data_AF-A0A2V6FJC6-F1
#
_entry.id   AF-A0A2V6FJC6-F1
#
_cell.length_a   1.000
_cell.length_b   1.000
_cell.length_c   1.000
_cell.angle_alpha   90.00
_cell.angle_beta   90.00
_cell.angle_gamma   90.00
#
_symmetry.space_group_name_H-M   'P 1'
#
loop_
_entity.id
_entity.type
_entity.pdbx_description
1 polymer ?
#
loop_
_entity_poly.entity_id
_entity_poly.type
_entity_poly.pdbx_seq_one_letter_code
_entity_poly.pdbx_strand_id
1 'polypeptide(L)'
;MRQRTIQLRRAKCLFVHWRGNKLLFYNFATRLSVSAKPLTCEVLDFFDSWRTSHDAVIHFAGYTPRSVRAALAELVQHGLLLPKDSPELTQDTRIAEEWSAWLPAGSFHFATKDTPYIDRSRWSLNRLKSMLPKTAQPGIFKTLKGTMKVSLPKRAFPDSEFIRVLMARKTHRRFSKEDVTLEAVSQLLSLVWGVTGYLYSPRFGKLLHKTSPSAGARHPGEVYLMALRVKGLRPGLYHYHPAHHYLERLSTRVTPNKAWLYCARAEHAEKAAALFLMTAVFPRTMWKYRVARAYRVVLLDAGHLCQTFCLVATWLGLAPFCTAALKDTLIEKDLGIDGIRESVLYVAGVGLPATSARAKRRFSRSADRHAGSPNKDEA
;
A
#
# COMPACT_ATOMS: atom_id res chain seq x y z
N MET A 1 -36.02 -14.33 -33.23
CA MET A 1 -35.27 -13.38 -32.38
C MET A 1 -33.90 -13.16 -33.02
N ARG A 2 -33.58 -11.95 -33.50
CA ARG A 2 -32.23 -11.63 -34.02
C ARG A 2 -31.24 -11.81 -32.87
N GLN A 3 -30.31 -12.77 -32.98
CA GLN A 3 -29.18 -12.86 -32.05
C GLN A 3 -28.50 -11.49 -32.04
N ARG A 4 -28.49 -10.84 -30.87
CA ARG A 4 -27.84 -9.55 -30.68
C ARG A 4 -26.35 -9.75 -30.98
N THR A 5 -25.85 -9.16 -32.06
CA THR A 5 -24.45 -9.29 -32.43
C THR A 5 -23.58 -8.61 -31.37
N ILE A 6 -22.93 -9.39 -30.52
CA ILE A 6 -22.06 -8.87 -29.47
C ILE A 6 -20.82 -8.27 -30.13
N GLN A 7 -20.57 -6.99 -29.86
CA GLN A 7 -19.32 -6.33 -30.21
C GLN A 7 -18.28 -6.59 -29.12
N LEU A 8 -17.07 -6.94 -29.53
CA LEU A 8 -15.90 -7.18 -28.70
C LEU A 8 -14.82 -6.16 -29.05
N ARG A 9 -13.98 -5.82 -28.07
CA ARG A 9 -12.69 -5.17 -28.29
C ARG A 9 -11.65 -5.76 -27.38
N ARG A 10 -10.37 -5.61 -27.72
CA ARG A 10 -9.24 -5.93 -26.84
C ARG A 10 -9.30 -5.08 -25.56
N ALA A 11 -9.01 -5.70 -24.42
CA ALA A 11 -8.81 -4.98 -23.16
C ALA A 11 -7.62 -4.01 -23.28
N LYS A 12 -7.77 -2.78 -22.78
CA LYS A 12 -6.65 -1.81 -22.73
C LYS A 12 -5.67 -2.15 -21.62
N CYS A 13 -6.12 -2.83 -20.58
CA CYS A 13 -5.34 -3.16 -19.39
C CYS A 13 -4.53 -4.46 -19.55
N LEU A 14 -3.83 -4.62 -20.68
CA LEU A 14 -3.02 -5.80 -20.98
C LEU A 14 -1.52 -5.52 -20.88
N PHE A 15 -0.78 -6.48 -20.33
CA PHE A 15 0.68 -6.56 -20.45
C PHE A 15 1.06 -7.97 -20.92
N VAL A 16 2.00 -8.04 -21.85
CA VAL A 16 2.45 -9.31 -22.45
C VAL A 16 3.94 -9.47 -22.20
N HIS A 17 4.35 -10.64 -21.72
CA HIS A 17 5.76 -10.94 -21.53
C HIS A 17 6.06 -12.44 -21.63
N TRP A 18 7.34 -12.75 -21.81
CA TRP A 18 7.81 -14.13 -21.80
C TRP A 18 8.17 -14.58 -20.38
N ARG A 19 7.87 -15.84 -20.07
CA ARG A 19 8.40 -16.56 -18.91
C ARG A 19 8.87 -17.93 -19.36
N GLY A 20 10.19 -18.07 -19.57
CA GLY A 20 10.74 -19.22 -20.28
C GLY A 20 10.18 -19.28 -21.70
N ASN A 21 9.66 -20.43 -22.11
CA ASN A 21 9.06 -20.65 -23.44
C ASN A 21 7.57 -20.29 -23.54
N LYS A 22 6.98 -19.70 -22.49
CA LYS A 22 5.55 -19.34 -22.46
C LYS A 22 5.36 -17.84 -22.64
N LEU A 23 4.52 -17.46 -23.61
CA LEU A 23 4.03 -16.09 -23.77
C LEU A 23 2.82 -15.89 -22.87
N LEU A 24 2.95 -15.01 -21.89
CA LEU A 24 1.92 -14.72 -20.90
C LEU A 24 1.21 -13.42 -21.25
N PHE A 25 -0.12 -13.49 -21.28
CA PHE A 25 -1.01 -12.36 -21.36
C PHE A 25 -1.57 -12.10 -19.97
N TYR A 26 -1.44 -10.87 -19.51
CA TYR A 26 -1.89 -10.46 -18.20
C TYR A 26 -2.86 -9.30 -18.30
N ASN A 27 -4.11 -9.51 -17.88
CA ASN A 27 -5.05 -8.41 -17.65
C ASN A 27 -4.87 -7.91 -16.23
N PHE A 28 -4.23 -6.75 -16.07
CA PHE A 28 -3.92 -6.22 -14.74
C PHE A 28 -5.12 -5.57 -14.04
N ALA A 29 -6.23 -5.29 -14.73
CA ALA A 29 -7.46 -4.82 -14.12
C ALA A 29 -8.21 -5.96 -13.42
N THR A 30 -8.32 -7.12 -14.08
CA THR A 30 -8.99 -8.31 -13.52
C THR A 30 -8.03 -9.25 -12.78
N ARG A 31 -6.71 -9.01 -12.91
CA ARG A 31 -5.61 -9.83 -12.38
C ARG A 31 -5.57 -11.25 -12.93
N LEU A 32 -6.19 -11.48 -14.10
CA LEU A 32 -6.16 -12.75 -14.81
C LEU A 32 -4.87 -12.88 -15.62
N SER A 33 -4.28 -14.08 -15.61
CA SER A 33 -3.10 -14.43 -16.40
C SER A 33 -3.35 -15.72 -17.16
N VAL A 34 -3.03 -15.72 -18.45
CA VAL A 34 -3.11 -16.91 -19.30
C VAL A 34 -1.88 -17.00 -20.19
N SER A 35 -1.42 -18.22 -20.46
CA SER A 35 -0.40 -18.49 -21.47
C SER A 35 -1.08 -18.76 -22.80
N ALA A 36 -0.63 -18.12 -23.88
CA ALA A 36 -1.21 -18.34 -25.21
C ALA A 36 -0.14 -18.31 -26.31
N LYS A 37 -0.50 -18.74 -27.53
CA LYS A 37 0.40 -18.74 -28.69
C LYS A 37 0.58 -17.32 -29.25
N PRO A 38 1.68 -17.02 -29.97
CA PRO A 38 1.88 -15.70 -30.61
C PRO A 38 0.74 -15.24 -31.52
N LEU A 39 0.03 -16.18 -32.18
CA LEU A 39 -1.20 -15.90 -32.96
C LEU A 39 -2.25 -15.12 -32.18
N THR A 40 -2.27 -15.24 -30.85
CA THR A 40 -3.16 -14.47 -29.98
C THR A 40 -2.94 -12.97 -30.13
N CYS A 41 -1.70 -12.51 -30.35
CA CYS A 41 -1.42 -11.10 -30.58
C CYS A 41 -2.11 -10.58 -31.85
N GLU A 42 -2.17 -11.39 -32.91
CA GLU A 42 -2.83 -11.03 -34.18
C GLU A 42 -4.34 -10.91 -34.00
N VAL A 43 -4.96 -11.86 -33.28
CA VAL A 43 -6.39 -11.77 -32.93
C VAL A 43 -6.65 -10.52 -32.09
N LEU A 44 -5.81 -10.25 -31.08
CA LEU A 44 -5.97 -9.09 -30.22
C LEU A 44 -5.76 -7.76 -30.96
N ASP A 45 -4.84 -7.69 -31.92
CA ASP A 45 -4.62 -6.54 -32.79
C ASP A 45 -5.82 -6.29 -33.72
N PHE A 46 -6.38 -7.35 -34.29
CA PHE A 46 -7.62 -7.27 -35.07
C PHE A 46 -8.76 -6.63 -34.24
N PHE A 47 -8.89 -6.98 -32.97
CA PHE A 47 -9.88 -6.42 -32.05
C PHE A 47 -9.45 -5.10 -31.35
N ASP A 48 -8.51 -4.32 -31.90
CA ASP A 48 -8.17 -3.00 -31.34
C ASP A 48 -9.39 -2.03 -31.32
N SER A 49 -10.32 -2.21 -32.27
CA SER A 49 -11.61 -1.51 -32.32
C SER A 49 -12.79 -2.46 -32.12
N TRP A 50 -14.00 -1.90 -31.99
CA TRP A 50 -15.22 -2.70 -31.83
C TRP A 50 -15.51 -3.54 -33.06
N ARG A 51 -15.44 -4.86 -32.92
CA ARG A 51 -15.73 -5.83 -33.99
C ARG A 51 -16.60 -6.96 -33.49
N THR A 52 -17.18 -7.70 -34.41
CA THR A 52 -18.07 -8.83 -34.12
C THR A 52 -17.36 -10.16 -34.35
N SER A 53 -17.93 -11.25 -33.85
CA SER A 53 -17.44 -12.59 -34.19
C SER A 53 -17.60 -12.93 -35.67
N HIS A 54 -18.53 -12.27 -36.38
CA HIS A 54 -18.69 -12.43 -37.83
C HIS A 54 -17.51 -11.81 -38.59
N ASP A 55 -17.11 -10.58 -38.21
CA ASP A 55 -15.95 -9.90 -38.81
C ASP A 55 -14.68 -10.75 -38.66
N ALA A 56 -14.49 -11.37 -37.49
CA ALA A 56 -13.36 -12.26 -37.22
C ALA A 56 -13.39 -13.52 -38.09
N VAL A 57 -14.57 -14.12 -38.32
CA VAL A 57 -14.70 -15.30 -39.19
C VAL A 57 -14.33 -14.98 -40.63
N ILE A 58 -14.67 -13.78 -41.11
CA ILE A 58 -14.27 -13.31 -42.44
C ILE A 58 -12.76 -13.07 -42.50
N HIS A 59 -12.19 -12.39 -41.51
CA HIS A 59 -10.78 -12.03 -41.49
C HIS A 59 -9.87 -13.27 -41.35
N PHE A 60 -10.23 -14.20 -40.47
CA PHE A 60 -9.48 -15.43 -40.22
C PHE A 60 -10.03 -16.61 -41.05
N ALA A 61 -10.24 -16.39 -42.36
CA ALA A 61 -10.86 -17.36 -43.28
C ALA A 61 -10.09 -18.69 -43.41
N GLY A 62 -8.80 -18.71 -43.06
CA GLY A 62 -8.00 -19.94 -42.98
C GLY A 62 -8.38 -20.89 -41.83
N TYR A 63 -9.29 -20.48 -40.95
CA TYR A 63 -9.78 -21.27 -39.81
C TYR A 63 -11.28 -21.51 -39.93
N THR A 64 -11.76 -22.59 -39.31
CA THR A 64 -13.20 -22.89 -39.30
C THR A 64 -13.97 -21.81 -38.49
N PRO A 65 -15.21 -21.46 -38.89
CA PRO A 65 -16.02 -20.51 -38.12
C PRO A 65 -16.24 -20.94 -36.65
N ARG A 66 -16.29 -22.25 -36.39
CA ARG A 66 -16.43 -22.81 -35.05
C ARG A 66 -15.18 -22.57 -34.21
N SER A 67 -13.98 -22.82 -34.76
CA SER A 67 -12.72 -22.61 -34.04
C SER A 67 -12.46 -21.13 -33.74
N VAL A 68 -12.77 -20.23 -34.68
CA VAL A 68 -12.67 -18.77 -34.45
C VAL A 68 -13.57 -18.37 -33.28
N ARG A 69 -14.86 -18.73 -33.33
CA ARG A 69 -15.81 -18.39 -32.25
C ARG A 69 -15.42 -18.97 -30.89
N ALA A 70 -14.91 -20.21 -30.86
CA ALA A 70 -14.41 -20.82 -29.64
C ALA A 70 -13.20 -20.05 -29.06
N ALA A 71 -12.23 -19.68 -29.90
CA ALA A 71 -11.08 -18.88 -29.48
C ALA A 71 -11.53 -17.52 -28.93
N LEU A 72 -12.47 -16.83 -29.57
CA LEU A 72 -13.01 -15.56 -29.05
C LEU A 72 -13.67 -15.73 -27.68
N ALA A 73 -14.41 -16.82 -27.47
CA ALA A 73 -15.03 -17.12 -26.18
C ALA A 73 -13.97 -17.34 -25.08
N GLU A 74 -12.88 -18.05 -25.37
CA GLU A 74 -11.76 -18.23 -24.44
C GLU A 74 -11.07 -16.89 -24.13
N LEU A 75 -10.85 -16.03 -25.14
CA LEU A 75 -10.27 -14.71 -24.94
C LEU A 75 -11.16 -13.81 -24.08
N VAL A 76 -12.49 -13.90 -24.21
CA VAL A 76 -13.44 -13.21 -23.33
C VAL A 76 -13.37 -13.78 -21.91
N GLN A 77 -13.37 -15.10 -21.75
CA GLN A 77 -13.28 -15.77 -20.45
C GLN A 77 -11.99 -15.40 -19.69
N HIS A 78 -10.88 -15.20 -20.40
CA HIS A 78 -9.61 -14.77 -19.82
C HIS A 78 -9.43 -13.25 -19.75
N GLY A 79 -10.46 -12.47 -20.10
CA GLY A 79 -10.44 -11.00 -20.04
C GLY A 79 -9.48 -10.35 -21.04
N LEU A 80 -9.10 -11.03 -22.11
CA LEU A 80 -8.27 -10.46 -23.17
C LEU A 80 -9.12 -9.71 -24.21
N LEU A 81 -10.36 -10.17 -24.42
CA LEU A 81 -11.41 -9.45 -25.13
C LEU A 81 -12.54 -9.08 -24.17
N LEU A 82 -13.14 -7.91 -24.36
CA LEU A 82 -14.22 -7.39 -23.53
C LEU A 82 -15.47 -7.13 -24.39
N PRO A 83 -16.65 -7.64 -23.99
CA PRO A 83 -17.92 -7.26 -24.60
C PRO A 83 -18.27 -5.79 -24.35
N LYS A 84 -18.96 -5.16 -25.30
CA LYS A 84 -19.32 -3.73 -25.26
C LYS A 84 -20.14 -3.28 -24.05
N ASP A 85 -20.90 -4.19 -23.45
CA ASP A 85 -21.77 -3.88 -22.32
C ASP A 85 -21.36 -4.64 -21.05
N SER A 86 -20.09 -5.10 -20.97
CA SER A 86 -19.60 -5.85 -19.81
C SER A 86 -19.21 -4.90 -18.65
N PRO A 87 -19.39 -5.31 -17.38
CA PRO A 87 -18.98 -4.49 -16.23
C PRO A 87 -17.45 -4.29 -16.16
N GLU A 88 -16.67 -5.26 -16.64
CA GLU A 88 -15.21 -5.18 -16.71
C GLU A 88 -14.74 -4.08 -17.67
N LEU A 89 -15.52 -3.80 -18.72
CA LEU A 89 -15.22 -2.75 -19.68
C LEU A 89 -15.14 -1.37 -19.02
N THR A 90 -16.03 -1.08 -18.08
CA THR A 90 -16.04 0.19 -17.36
C THR A 90 -14.72 0.36 -16.60
N GLN A 91 -14.28 -0.67 -15.88
CA GLN A 91 -13.02 -0.62 -15.14
C GLN A 91 -11.81 -0.52 -16.08
N ASP A 92 -11.75 -1.34 -17.14
CA ASP A 92 -10.69 -1.33 -18.15
C ASP A 92 -10.52 0.06 -18.78
N THR A 93 -11.64 0.67 -19.17
CA THR A 93 -11.66 1.98 -19.82
C THR A 93 -11.20 3.07 -18.85
N ARG A 94 -11.73 3.08 -17.63
CA ARG A 94 -11.37 4.08 -16.61
C ARG A 94 -9.91 3.98 -16.20
N ILE A 95 -9.37 2.79 -16.00
CA ILE A 95 -7.94 2.63 -15.68
C ILE A 95 -7.08 3.15 -16.84
N ALA A 96 -7.40 2.76 -18.07
CA ALA A 96 -6.64 3.19 -19.24
C ALA A 96 -6.66 4.71 -19.45
N GLU A 97 -7.76 5.38 -19.13
CA GLU A 97 -7.93 6.83 -19.24
C GLU A 97 -7.21 7.57 -18.10
N GLU A 98 -7.58 7.26 -16.85
CA GLU A 98 -7.10 7.96 -15.65
C GLU A 98 -5.59 7.74 -15.42
N TRP A 99 -5.06 6.58 -15.82
CA TRP A 99 -3.64 6.23 -15.69
C TRP A 99 -2.89 6.25 -17.01
N SER A 100 -3.46 6.78 -18.08
CA SER A 100 -2.85 6.86 -19.42
C SER A 100 -1.38 7.32 -19.39
N ALA A 101 -1.07 8.35 -18.60
CA ALA A 101 0.27 8.91 -18.46
C ALA A 101 1.28 7.99 -17.75
N TRP A 102 0.80 7.05 -16.94
CA TRP A 102 1.64 6.16 -16.12
C TRP A 102 1.62 4.70 -16.60
N LEU A 103 0.70 4.32 -17.48
CA LEU A 103 0.72 3.02 -18.14
C LEU A 103 1.86 2.94 -19.18
N PRO A 104 2.43 1.74 -19.40
CA PRO A 104 2.07 0.46 -18.78
C PRO A 104 2.71 0.23 -17.41
N ALA A 105 3.69 1.02 -16.96
CA ALA A 105 4.41 0.77 -15.70
C ALA A 105 3.52 0.87 -14.44
N GLY A 106 2.46 1.68 -14.49
CA GLY A 106 1.42 1.76 -13.47
C GLY A 106 0.62 0.46 -13.29
N SER A 107 0.70 -0.49 -14.23
CA SER A 107 0.06 -1.81 -14.12
C SER A 107 0.47 -2.56 -12.84
N PHE A 108 1.68 -2.32 -12.31
CA PHE A 108 2.12 -2.88 -11.03
C PHE A 108 1.14 -2.59 -9.90
N HIS A 109 0.54 -1.40 -9.86
CA HIS A 109 -0.45 -1.03 -8.85
C HIS A 109 -1.65 -1.98 -8.87
N PHE A 110 -2.31 -2.07 -10.02
CA PHE A 110 -3.51 -2.90 -10.19
C PHE A 110 -3.21 -4.40 -10.10
N ALA A 111 -2.09 -4.83 -10.67
CA ALA A 111 -1.65 -6.23 -10.70
C ALA A 111 -1.45 -6.83 -9.30
N THR A 112 -1.06 -5.99 -8.33
CA THR A 112 -0.67 -6.44 -6.99
C THR A 112 -1.77 -6.25 -5.94
N LYS A 113 -2.92 -5.68 -6.31
CA LYS A 113 -4.07 -5.55 -5.41
C LYS A 113 -4.58 -6.90 -4.95
N ASP A 114 -5.02 -6.98 -3.69
CA ASP A 114 -5.58 -8.17 -3.04
C ASP A 114 -4.69 -9.42 -3.12
N THR A 115 -3.37 -9.22 -3.23
CA THR A 115 -2.39 -10.30 -3.29
C THR A 115 -2.72 -11.39 -2.25
N PRO A 116 -2.75 -12.67 -2.64
CA PRO A 116 -3.07 -13.74 -1.70
C PRO A 116 -1.92 -13.91 -0.70
N TYR A 117 -2.16 -13.47 0.54
CA TYR A 117 -1.26 -13.76 1.65
C TYR A 117 -1.61 -15.11 2.27
N ILE A 118 -0.59 -15.95 2.41
CA ILE A 118 -0.71 -17.20 3.16
C ILE A 118 -0.64 -16.83 4.64
N ASP A 119 -1.69 -17.16 5.39
CA ASP A 119 -1.63 -17.08 6.85
C ASP A 119 -0.69 -18.17 7.38
N ARG A 120 0.40 -17.71 7.99
CA ARG A 120 1.45 -18.56 8.57
C ARG A 120 1.48 -18.48 10.10
N SER A 121 0.55 -17.76 10.75
CA SER A 121 0.60 -17.55 12.20
C SER A 121 0.51 -18.85 13.00
N ARG A 122 -0.22 -19.84 12.46
CA ARG A 122 -0.42 -21.17 13.07
C ARG A 122 0.57 -22.23 12.58
N TRP A 123 1.55 -21.88 11.76
CA TRP A 123 2.49 -22.86 11.22
C TRP A 123 3.54 -23.24 12.26
N SER A 124 3.89 -24.53 12.32
CA SER A 124 5.00 -24.97 13.17
C SER A 124 6.33 -24.37 12.70
N LEU A 125 7.28 -24.23 13.62
CA LEU A 125 8.63 -23.76 13.29
C LEU A 125 9.29 -24.62 12.20
N ASN A 126 9.04 -25.93 12.20
CA ASN A 126 9.57 -26.84 11.18
C ASN A 126 9.00 -26.53 9.79
N ARG A 127 7.68 -26.25 9.70
CA ARG A 127 7.04 -25.86 8.44
C ARG A 127 7.50 -24.48 7.96
N LEU A 128 7.76 -23.55 8.87
CA LEU A 128 8.34 -22.25 8.52
C LEU A 128 9.76 -22.41 7.97
N LYS A 129 10.57 -23.26 8.61
CA LYS A 129 11.93 -23.58 8.15
C LYS A 129 11.93 -24.27 6.77
N SER A 130 10.97 -25.15 6.50
CA SER A 130 10.90 -25.84 5.20
C SER A 130 10.58 -24.92 4.01
N MET A 131 10.09 -23.71 4.26
CA MET A 131 9.85 -22.69 3.24
C MET A 131 11.07 -21.80 2.97
N LEU A 132 12.11 -21.88 3.80
CA LEU A 132 13.31 -21.09 3.59
C LEU A 132 14.01 -21.54 2.30
N PRO A 133 14.61 -20.60 1.54
CA PRO A 133 15.44 -20.97 0.40
C PRO A 133 16.51 -21.98 0.84
N LYS A 134 16.79 -22.97 -0.03
CA LYS A 134 17.87 -23.94 0.21
C LYS A 134 19.26 -23.29 0.16
N THR A 135 19.37 -22.13 -0.47
CA THR A 135 20.59 -21.33 -0.51
C THR A 135 20.82 -20.62 0.82
N ALA A 136 22.08 -20.49 1.21
CA ALA A 136 22.46 -19.70 2.39
C ALA A 136 21.93 -18.26 2.27
N GLN A 137 21.60 -17.66 3.43
CA GLN A 137 21.22 -16.26 3.47
C GLN A 137 22.40 -15.39 2.98
N PRO A 138 22.20 -14.49 2.00
CA PRO A 138 23.23 -13.55 1.60
C PRO A 138 23.74 -12.71 2.78
N GLY A 139 25.02 -12.36 2.78
CA GLY A 139 25.60 -11.48 3.79
C GLY A 139 24.84 -10.14 3.86
N ILE A 140 24.52 -9.70 5.09
CA ILE A 140 23.72 -8.48 5.32
C ILE A 140 24.53 -7.21 5.07
N PHE A 141 25.86 -7.29 5.21
CA PHE A 141 26.77 -6.16 5.03
C PHE A 141 27.58 -6.34 3.74
N LYS A 142 27.68 -5.26 2.97
CA LYS A 142 28.63 -5.17 1.84
C LYS A 142 30.01 -4.83 2.41
N THR A 143 31.00 -5.66 2.10
CA THR A 143 32.41 -5.40 2.42
C THR A 143 33.18 -5.15 1.13
N LEU A 144 33.90 -4.03 1.05
CA LEU A 144 34.79 -3.72 -0.06
C LEU A 144 36.20 -4.23 0.26
N LYS A 145 36.77 -5.04 -0.64
CA LYS A 145 38.15 -5.55 -0.52
C LYS A 145 39.12 -4.55 -1.12
N GLY A 146 40.33 -4.44 -0.54
CA GLY A 146 41.41 -3.60 -1.07
C GLY A 146 41.21 -2.09 -0.94
N THR A 147 40.12 -1.63 -0.31
CA THR A 147 39.85 -0.20 -0.11
C THR A 147 40.45 0.29 1.20
N MET A 148 41.02 1.50 1.18
CA MET A 148 41.40 2.19 2.41
C MET A 148 40.15 2.47 3.28
N LYS A 149 40.31 2.32 4.58
CA LYS A 149 39.23 2.49 5.56
C LYS A 149 39.48 3.75 6.37
N VAL A 150 38.47 4.60 6.47
CA VAL A 150 38.47 5.75 7.38
C VAL A 150 37.49 5.45 8.51
N SER A 151 37.99 5.43 9.74
CA SER A 151 37.15 5.26 10.93
C SER A 151 36.38 6.55 11.21
N LEU A 152 35.06 6.43 11.38
CA LEU A 152 34.24 7.54 11.88
C LEU A 152 34.40 7.67 13.41
N PRO A 153 34.15 8.87 13.99
CA PRO A 153 34.14 9.06 15.42
C PRO A 153 33.19 8.10 16.15
N LYS A 154 33.43 7.92 17.46
CA LYS A 154 32.59 7.06 18.31
C LYS A 154 31.12 7.46 18.18
N ARG A 155 30.26 6.45 18.08
CA ARG A 155 28.80 6.62 18.06
C ARG A 155 28.32 7.07 19.44
N ALA A 156 28.35 8.37 19.68
CA ALA A 156 27.82 9.01 20.88
C ALA A 156 26.79 10.07 20.45
N PHE A 157 25.64 10.08 21.13
CA PHE A 157 24.57 11.03 20.89
C PHE A 157 24.19 11.66 22.24
N PRO A 158 23.85 12.96 22.28
CA PRO A 158 23.33 13.58 23.50
C PRO A 158 22.01 12.90 23.91
N ASP A 159 21.78 12.77 25.21
CA ASP A 159 20.48 12.28 25.71
C ASP A 159 19.41 13.36 25.47
N SER A 160 18.58 13.15 24.45
CA SER A 160 17.45 14.01 24.11
C SER A 160 16.20 13.18 23.86
N GLU A 161 15.04 13.82 23.95
CA GLU A 161 13.77 13.17 23.61
C GLU A 161 13.79 12.57 22.20
N PHE A 162 14.32 13.31 21.22
CA PHE A 162 14.47 12.83 19.85
C PHE A 162 15.28 11.52 19.76
N ILE A 163 16.45 11.48 20.42
CA ILE A 163 17.29 10.26 20.45
C ILE A 163 16.56 9.11 21.15
N ARG A 164 15.88 9.38 22.28
CA ARG A 164 15.10 8.37 23.01
C ARG A 164 13.97 7.79 22.15
N VAL A 165 13.22 8.61 21.43
CA VAL A 165 12.14 8.17 20.53
C VAL A 165 12.69 7.34 19.38
N LEU A 166 13.75 7.81 18.70
CA LEU A 166 14.40 7.08 17.61
C LEU A 166 14.87 5.69 18.05
N MET A 167 15.52 5.59 19.21
CA MET A 167 16.04 4.34 19.74
C MET A 167 14.95 3.42 20.30
N ALA A 168 13.84 3.98 20.81
CA ALA A 168 12.72 3.21 21.34
C ALA A 168 11.78 2.67 20.24
N ARG A 169 11.71 3.34 19.09
CA ARG A 169 10.79 3.00 18.01
C ARG A 169 11.01 1.57 17.55
N LYS A 170 9.93 0.79 17.55
CA LYS A 170 9.90 -0.61 17.07
C LYS A 170 8.49 -0.97 16.60
N THR A 171 8.39 -2.02 15.80
CA THR A 171 7.10 -2.58 15.38
C THR A 171 6.54 -3.48 16.48
N HIS A 172 5.32 -3.20 16.94
CA HIS A 172 4.61 -3.99 17.93
C HIS A 172 3.60 -4.94 17.26
N ARG A 173 3.41 -6.13 17.84
CA ARG A 173 2.39 -7.10 17.40
C ARG A 173 1.54 -7.65 18.54
N ARG A 174 1.71 -7.07 19.73
CA ARG A 174 0.98 -7.41 20.96
C ARG A 174 0.58 -6.12 21.64
N PHE A 175 -0.70 -6.01 22.00
CA PHE A 175 -1.30 -4.81 22.55
C PHE A 175 -2.02 -5.12 23.87
N SER A 176 -2.10 -4.12 24.74
CA SER A 176 -3.03 -4.14 25.87
C SER A 176 -4.48 -4.06 25.35
N LYS A 177 -5.44 -4.48 26.19
CA LYS A 177 -6.88 -4.30 25.93
C LYS A 177 -7.36 -2.89 26.24
N GLU A 178 -6.55 -2.09 26.92
CA GLU A 178 -6.84 -0.68 27.25
C GLU A 178 -7.07 0.19 26.01
N ASP A 179 -7.87 1.23 26.19
CA ASP A 179 -8.24 2.18 25.14
C ASP A 179 -7.13 3.21 24.87
N VAL A 180 -7.01 3.64 23.62
CA VAL A 180 -6.25 4.84 23.26
C VAL A 180 -7.16 6.06 23.42
N THR A 181 -6.63 7.21 23.84
CA THR A 181 -7.44 8.43 23.99
C THR A 181 -7.67 9.12 22.65
N LEU A 182 -8.82 9.81 22.50
CA LEU A 182 -9.05 10.69 21.35
C LEU A 182 -7.97 11.77 21.23
N GLU A 183 -7.46 12.28 22.35
CA GLU A 183 -6.32 13.22 22.39
C GLU A 183 -5.09 12.66 21.67
N ALA A 184 -4.69 11.42 21.98
CA ALA A 184 -3.54 10.78 21.33
C ALA A 184 -3.79 10.53 19.82
N VAL A 185 -5.02 10.16 19.45
CA VAL A 185 -5.43 10.03 18.04
C VAL A 185 -5.37 11.38 17.33
N SER A 186 -5.85 12.45 17.98
CA SER A 186 -5.81 13.81 17.47
C SER A 186 -4.38 14.27 17.18
N GLN A 187 -3.46 14.03 18.13
CA GLN A 187 -2.04 14.35 17.99
C GLN A 187 -1.37 13.52 16.87
N LEU A 188 -1.72 12.23 16.72
CA LEU A 188 -1.28 11.45 15.56
C LEU A 188 -1.75 12.06 14.24
N LEU A 189 -3.03 12.42 14.15
CA LEU A 189 -3.60 12.97 12.92
C LEU A 189 -2.96 14.31 12.55
N SER A 190 -2.81 15.22 13.51
CA SER A 190 -2.25 16.55 13.29
C SER A 190 -0.75 16.50 12.97
N LEU A 191 0.05 15.72 13.70
CA LEU A 191 1.51 15.69 13.53
C LEU A 191 1.96 14.87 12.32
N VAL A 192 1.14 13.92 11.84
CA VAL A 192 1.49 13.07 10.68
C VAL A 192 0.87 13.58 9.39
N TRP A 193 -0.42 13.93 9.40
CA TRP A 193 -1.16 14.31 8.17
C TRP A 193 -1.67 15.76 8.17
N GLY A 194 -1.63 16.45 9.31
CA GLY A 194 -2.08 17.84 9.44
C GLY A 194 -1.19 18.83 8.68
N VAL A 195 -1.78 19.99 8.39
CA VAL A 195 -1.08 21.11 7.73
C VAL A 195 -0.36 21.92 8.81
N THR A 196 0.96 22.03 8.71
CA THR A 196 1.79 22.82 9.64
C THR A 196 2.02 24.24 9.15
N GLY A 197 1.64 24.54 7.91
CA GLY A 197 1.72 25.87 7.33
C GLY A 197 1.58 25.84 5.82
N TYR A 198 1.96 26.94 5.19
CA TYR A 198 1.93 27.07 3.74
C TYR A 198 3.23 27.68 3.23
N LEU A 199 3.68 27.19 2.07
CA LEU A 199 4.79 27.76 1.31
C LEU A 199 4.23 28.45 0.07
N TYR A 200 4.95 29.45 -0.44
CA TYR A 200 4.59 30.11 -1.70
C TYR A 200 5.58 29.74 -2.81
N SER A 201 5.06 29.40 -3.98
CA SER A 201 5.84 29.15 -5.19
C SER A 201 5.38 30.08 -6.31
N PRO A 202 6.28 30.80 -6.99
CA PRO A 202 5.90 31.64 -8.14
C PRO A 202 5.15 30.88 -9.23
N ARG A 203 5.46 29.58 -9.41
CA ARG A 203 4.86 28.74 -10.47
C ARG A 203 3.56 28.05 -10.04
N PHE A 204 3.39 27.79 -8.74
CA PHE A 204 2.32 26.91 -8.25
C PHE A 204 1.46 27.53 -7.14
N GLY A 205 1.70 28.80 -6.80
CA GLY A 205 0.98 29.53 -5.76
C GLY A 205 1.20 28.96 -4.37
N LYS A 206 0.11 28.92 -3.58
CA LYS A 206 0.10 28.45 -2.19
C LYS A 206 0.20 26.91 -2.13
N LEU A 207 1.18 26.41 -1.39
CA LEU A 207 1.51 25.00 -1.25
C LEU A 207 1.40 24.55 0.20
N LEU A 208 0.88 23.35 0.45
CA LEU A 208 0.81 22.79 1.80
C LEU A 208 2.21 22.46 2.34
N HIS A 209 2.46 22.88 3.57
CA HIS A 209 3.59 22.41 4.37
C HIS A 209 3.07 21.42 5.42
N LYS A 210 3.75 20.28 5.53
CA LYS A 210 3.50 19.23 6.52
C LYS A 210 4.84 18.77 7.10
N THR A 211 4.81 18.06 8.22
CA THR A 211 6.00 17.49 8.86
C THR A 211 6.70 16.46 7.97
N SER A 212 5.95 15.64 7.24
CA SER A 212 6.48 14.73 6.23
C SER A 212 6.60 15.42 4.87
N PRO A 213 7.72 15.20 4.14
CA PRO A 213 7.88 15.74 2.81
C PRO A 213 6.95 15.04 1.80
N SER A 214 6.57 15.76 0.76
CA SER A 214 5.88 15.23 -0.41
C SER A 214 6.43 15.86 -1.67
N ALA A 215 6.65 15.05 -2.71
CA ALA A 215 7.27 15.55 -3.93
C ALA A 215 6.43 16.63 -4.62
N GLY A 216 7.09 17.75 -4.91
CA GLY A 216 6.45 18.92 -5.49
C GLY A 216 5.34 19.51 -4.63
N ALA A 217 5.34 19.22 -3.32
CA ALA A 217 4.30 19.58 -2.35
C ALA A 217 2.90 19.22 -2.85
N ARG A 218 2.73 18.05 -3.47
CA ARG A 218 1.45 17.58 -4.02
C ARG A 218 0.57 16.92 -2.97
N HIS A 219 1.18 16.30 -1.95
CA HIS A 219 0.50 15.63 -0.84
C HIS A 219 -0.66 14.73 -1.33
N PRO A 220 -0.36 13.68 -2.14
CA PRO A 220 -1.39 12.77 -2.62
C PRO A 220 -2.04 11.97 -1.50
N GLY A 221 -1.35 11.82 -0.35
CA GLY A 221 -1.79 11.01 0.77
C GLY A 221 -2.99 11.58 1.52
N GLU A 222 -4.04 10.77 1.65
CA GLU A 222 -5.15 10.96 2.58
C GLU A 222 -5.10 9.90 3.69
N VAL A 223 -5.84 10.13 4.79
CA VAL A 223 -5.92 9.16 5.89
C VAL A 223 -7.34 8.97 6.37
N TYR A 224 -7.70 7.69 6.49
CA TYR A 224 -8.94 7.25 7.10
C TYR A 224 -8.66 6.53 8.41
N LEU A 225 -9.37 6.88 9.45
CA LEU A 225 -9.28 6.27 10.77
C LEU A 225 -10.35 5.20 10.94
N MET A 226 -9.93 3.95 11.15
CA MET A 226 -10.78 2.91 11.71
C MET A 226 -10.60 2.90 13.23
N ALA A 227 -11.53 3.53 13.96
CA ALA A 227 -11.54 3.56 15.42
C ALA A 227 -12.25 2.32 15.97
N LEU A 228 -11.54 1.50 16.74
CA LEU A 228 -12.10 0.30 17.39
C LEU A 228 -12.27 0.51 18.90
N ARG A 229 -11.21 0.97 19.57
CA ARG A 229 -11.13 1.19 21.02
C ARG A 229 -10.46 2.53 21.32
N VAL A 230 -11.20 3.61 21.05
CA VAL A 230 -10.73 4.99 21.25
C VAL A 230 -11.64 5.68 22.26
N LYS A 231 -11.13 5.97 23.46
CA LYS A 231 -11.88 6.67 24.51
C LYS A 231 -12.19 8.10 24.04
N GLY A 232 -13.48 8.44 24.02
CA GLY A 232 -13.98 9.74 23.54
C GLY A 232 -14.40 9.75 22.07
N LEU A 233 -14.28 8.64 21.35
CA LEU A 233 -14.73 8.52 19.96
C LEU A 233 -15.53 7.23 19.76
N ARG A 234 -16.72 7.32 19.18
CA ARG A 234 -17.52 6.12 18.89
C ARG A 234 -16.79 5.23 17.87
N PRO A 235 -16.87 3.89 17.98
CA PRO A 235 -16.32 3.01 16.96
C PRO A 235 -16.89 3.35 15.57
N GLY A 236 -16.02 3.45 14.59
CA GLY A 236 -16.41 3.83 13.24
C GLY A 236 -15.23 3.95 12.29
N LEU A 237 -15.57 4.15 11.03
CA LEU A 237 -14.64 4.53 9.98
C LEU A 237 -14.81 6.02 9.73
N TYR A 238 -13.72 6.76 9.71
CA TYR A 238 -13.69 8.21 9.60
C TYR A 238 -12.69 8.67 8.54
N HIS A 239 -12.98 9.77 7.87
CA HIS A 239 -12.02 10.52 7.07
C HIS A 239 -11.47 11.69 7.90
N TYR A 240 -10.17 11.95 7.86
CA TYR A 240 -9.58 13.09 8.55
C TYR A 240 -9.47 14.28 7.60
N HIS A 241 -10.07 15.42 7.97
CA HIS A 241 -9.96 16.64 7.18
C HIS A 241 -8.77 17.50 7.68
N PRO A 242 -7.62 17.52 6.98
CA PRO A 242 -6.38 18.06 7.53
C PRO A 242 -6.36 19.58 7.68
N ALA A 243 -7.18 20.31 6.92
CA ALA A 243 -7.20 21.78 6.97
C ALA A 243 -8.06 22.35 8.11
N HIS A 244 -9.02 21.57 8.61
CA HIS A 244 -9.94 21.99 9.69
C HIS A 244 -9.80 21.13 10.94
N HIS A 245 -8.97 20.08 10.89
CA HIS A 245 -8.67 19.21 12.01
C HIS A 245 -9.92 18.58 12.65
N TYR A 246 -10.72 17.90 11.84
CA TYR A 246 -11.88 17.13 12.31
C TYR A 246 -11.96 15.75 11.64
N LEU A 247 -12.84 14.90 12.16
CA LEU A 247 -13.13 13.57 11.62
C LEU A 247 -14.57 13.49 11.06
N GLU A 248 -14.71 13.15 9.78
CA GLU A 248 -15.97 12.85 9.11
C GLU A 248 -16.30 11.37 9.25
N ARG A 249 -17.43 11.02 9.88
CA ARG A 249 -17.81 9.61 10.05
C ARG A 249 -18.43 9.06 8.78
N LEU A 250 -17.77 8.08 8.16
CA LEU A 250 -18.22 7.40 6.94
C LEU A 250 -19.13 6.21 7.26
N SER A 251 -18.82 5.47 8.32
CA SER A 251 -19.52 4.24 8.65
C SER A 251 -19.44 3.91 10.13
N THR A 252 -20.48 3.23 10.62
CA THR A 252 -20.55 2.65 11.96
C THR A 252 -20.14 1.17 11.97
N ARG A 253 -20.01 0.55 10.79
CA ARG A 253 -19.81 -0.89 10.61
C ARG A 253 -18.33 -1.27 10.66
N VAL A 254 -17.73 -1.14 11.84
CA VAL A 254 -16.35 -1.57 12.10
C VAL A 254 -16.31 -2.65 13.17
N THR A 255 -15.42 -3.62 13.00
CA THR A 255 -15.19 -4.69 13.97
C THR A 255 -13.70 -5.09 13.97
N PRO A 256 -13.19 -5.69 15.06
CA PRO A 256 -11.86 -6.30 15.07
C PRO A 256 -11.64 -7.30 13.92
N ASN A 257 -12.64 -8.15 13.63
CA ASN A 257 -12.57 -9.09 12.51
C ASN A 257 -12.40 -8.39 11.15
N LYS A 258 -13.01 -7.22 10.97
CA LYS A 258 -12.83 -6.43 9.76
C LYS A 258 -11.42 -5.86 9.65
N ALA A 259 -10.83 -5.41 10.76
CA ALA A 259 -9.42 -4.99 10.82
C ALA A 259 -8.46 -6.15 10.48
N TRP A 260 -8.75 -7.35 10.98
CA TRP A 260 -8.05 -8.58 10.60
C TRP A 260 -8.13 -8.84 9.09
N LEU A 261 -9.33 -8.76 8.49
CA LEU A 261 -9.51 -8.93 7.04
C LEU A 261 -8.77 -7.87 6.22
N TYR A 262 -8.89 -6.59 6.60
CA TYR A 262 -8.22 -5.48 5.91
C TYR A 262 -6.71 -5.70 5.81
N CYS A 263 -6.08 -6.17 6.89
CA CYS A 263 -4.64 -6.41 6.95
C CYS A 263 -4.26 -7.85 6.56
N ALA A 264 -4.96 -8.42 5.58
CA ALA A 264 -4.69 -9.74 5.02
C ALA A 264 -4.54 -10.85 6.07
N ARG A 265 -5.45 -10.86 7.05
CA ARG A 265 -5.54 -11.84 8.15
C ARG A 265 -4.42 -11.74 9.19
N ALA A 266 -3.85 -10.56 9.36
CA ALA A 266 -2.88 -10.29 10.41
C ALA A 266 -3.54 -10.20 11.80
N GLU A 267 -3.27 -11.17 12.69
CA GLU A 267 -3.83 -11.22 14.06
C GLU A 267 -3.58 -9.96 14.91
N HIS A 268 -2.47 -9.27 14.67
CA HIS A 268 -2.14 -8.06 15.43
C HIS A 268 -3.04 -6.87 15.02
N ALA A 269 -3.52 -6.82 13.77
CA ALA A 269 -4.45 -5.78 13.34
C ALA A 269 -5.81 -5.90 14.03
N GLU A 270 -6.28 -7.13 14.26
CA GLU A 270 -7.50 -7.43 15.03
C GLU A 270 -7.42 -6.84 16.45
N LYS A 271 -6.24 -6.92 17.07
CA LYS A 271 -6.00 -6.52 18.46
C LYS A 271 -5.63 -5.05 18.61
N ALA A 272 -5.46 -4.31 17.52
CA ALA A 272 -5.17 -2.88 17.56
C ALA A 272 -6.35 -2.08 18.15
N ALA A 273 -6.07 -0.90 18.69
CA ALA A 273 -7.10 0.03 19.17
C ALA A 273 -7.62 0.93 18.03
N ALA A 274 -6.76 1.22 17.05
CA ALA A 274 -7.11 1.98 15.85
C ALA A 274 -6.21 1.59 14.68
N LEU A 275 -6.75 1.68 13.46
CA LEU A 275 -6.00 1.62 12.21
C LEU A 275 -6.12 2.95 11.44
N PHE A 276 -5.05 3.33 10.78
CA PHE A 276 -4.92 4.50 9.92
C PHE A 276 -4.66 3.96 8.51
N LEU A 277 -5.69 4.03 7.67
CA LEU A 277 -5.70 3.56 6.30
C LEU A 277 -5.21 4.71 5.42
N MET A 278 -3.99 4.61 4.91
CA MET A 278 -3.36 5.62 4.07
C MET A 278 -3.71 5.33 2.61
N THR A 279 -4.41 6.28 1.98
CA THR A 279 -4.72 6.22 0.54
C THR A 279 -3.90 7.25 -0.21
N ALA A 280 -3.89 7.18 -1.54
CA ALA A 280 -3.34 8.21 -2.39
C ALA A 280 -4.32 8.63 -3.48
N VAL A 281 -4.59 9.93 -3.57
CA VAL A 281 -5.30 10.57 -4.66
C VAL A 281 -4.30 10.84 -5.80
N PHE A 282 -4.13 9.86 -6.70
CA PHE A 282 -3.13 9.88 -7.77
C PHE A 282 -3.19 11.12 -8.69
N PRO A 283 -4.38 11.64 -9.05
CA PRO A 283 -4.49 12.86 -9.87
C PRO A 283 -3.70 14.05 -9.34
N ARG A 284 -3.53 14.19 -8.01
CA ARG A 284 -2.75 15.29 -7.40
C ARG A 284 -1.28 15.25 -7.83
N THR A 285 -0.71 14.05 -7.93
CA THR A 285 0.67 13.83 -8.38
C THR A 285 0.74 13.86 -9.90
N MET A 286 -0.17 13.19 -10.60
CA MET A 286 -0.21 13.10 -12.06
C MET A 286 -0.33 14.46 -12.74
N TRP A 287 -1.07 15.39 -12.15
CA TRP A 287 -1.21 16.76 -12.65
C TRP A 287 0.14 17.43 -12.89
N LYS A 288 1.12 17.21 -11.99
CA LYS A 288 2.49 17.74 -12.10
C LYS A 288 3.44 16.78 -12.82
N TYR A 289 3.31 15.49 -12.56
CA TYR A 289 4.26 14.47 -13.02
C TYR A 289 3.59 13.45 -13.94
N ARG A 290 3.70 13.69 -15.24
CA ARG A 290 3.07 12.85 -16.29
C ARG A 290 3.85 11.61 -16.69
N VAL A 291 4.90 11.23 -15.96
CA VAL A 291 5.70 10.03 -16.24
C VAL A 291 5.57 9.01 -15.13
N ALA A 292 5.46 7.73 -15.49
CA ALA A 292 5.18 6.63 -14.56
C ALA A 292 6.15 6.50 -13.38
N ARG A 293 7.39 7.01 -13.51
CA ARG A 293 8.36 7.06 -12.41
C ARG A 293 7.81 7.74 -11.16
N ALA A 294 6.90 8.71 -11.34
CA ALA A 294 6.26 9.44 -10.25
C ALA A 294 5.44 8.54 -9.32
N TYR A 295 4.96 7.37 -9.78
CA TYR A 295 4.30 6.40 -8.91
C TYR A 295 5.20 5.94 -7.76
N ARG A 296 6.52 5.76 -8.00
CA ARG A 296 7.47 5.42 -6.93
C ARG A 296 7.52 6.50 -5.85
N VAL A 297 7.35 7.75 -6.25
CA VAL A 297 7.40 8.89 -5.35
C VAL A 297 6.16 8.92 -4.46
N VAL A 298 4.98 8.54 -4.99
CA VAL A 298 3.78 8.34 -4.17
C VAL A 298 4.01 7.27 -3.09
N LEU A 299 4.70 6.18 -3.43
CA LEU A 299 5.07 5.13 -2.45
C LEU A 299 6.06 5.65 -1.40
N LEU A 300 7.02 6.50 -1.79
CA LEU A 300 7.95 7.14 -0.86
C LEU A 300 7.22 8.09 0.10
N ASP A 301 6.28 8.89 -0.40
CA ASP A 301 5.44 9.77 0.42
C ASP A 301 4.67 8.97 1.49
N ALA A 302 4.08 7.83 1.13
CA ALA A 302 3.43 6.92 2.09
C ALA A 302 4.43 6.36 3.13
N GLY A 303 5.65 6.04 2.71
CA GLY A 303 6.74 5.61 3.60
C GLY A 303 7.16 6.70 4.60
N HIS A 304 7.31 7.94 4.14
CA HIS A 304 7.61 9.09 4.99
C HIS A 304 6.52 9.32 6.04
N LEU A 305 5.25 9.30 5.62
CA LEU A 305 4.11 9.43 6.54
C LEU A 305 4.12 8.32 7.59
N CYS A 306 4.35 7.07 7.17
CA CYS A 306 4.34 5.94 8.11
C CYS A 306 5.51 5.96 9.10
N GLN A 307 6.70 6.43 8.69
CA GLN A 307 7.81 6.57 9.63
C GLN A 307 7.51 7.67 10.65
N THR A 308 6.98 8.82 10.21
CA THR A 308 6.51 9.89 11.11
C THR A 308 5.46 9.35 12.08
N PHE A 309 4.48 8.59 11.59
CA PHE A 309 3.49 7.91 12.43
C PHE A 309 4.13 7.03 13.50
N CYS A 310 5.13 6.22 13.15
CA CYS A 310 5.80 5.35 14.11
C CYS A 310 6.55 6.15 15.19
N LEU A 311 7.17 7.27 14.83
CA LEU A 311 7.89 8.13 15.77
C LEU A 311 6.92 8.87 16.69
N VAL A 312 5.87 9.48 16.14
CA VAL A 312 4.83 10.18 16.92
C VAL A 312 4.13 9.19 17.86
N ALA A 313 3.74 8.00 17.37
CA ALA A 313 3.14 6.98 18.23
C ALA A 313 4.09 6.54 19.36
N THR A 314 5.38 6.35 19.06
CA THR A 314 6.37 5.98 20.08
C THR A 314 6.54 7.10 21.12
N TRP A 315 6.57 8.35 20.68
CA TRP A 315 6.63 9.53 21.54
C TRP A 315 5.42 9.61 22.48
N LEU A 316 4.21 9.31 21.97
CA LEU A 316 2.98 9.22 22.76
C LEU A 316 2.90 7.98 23.67
N GLY A 317 3.95 7.15 23.73
CA GLY A 317 3.96 5.90 24.50
C GLY A 317 3.06 4.79 23.92
N LEU A 318 2.60 4.94 22.68
CA LEU A 318 1.80 3.95 21.97
C LEU A 318 2.70 2.89 21.33
N ALA A 319 2.08 1.77 20.97
CA ALA A 319 2.70 0.66 20.27
C ALA A 319 2.30 0.69 18.78
N PRO A 320 3.14 1.20 17.87
CA PRO A 320 2.81 1.24 16.45
C PRO A 320 3.15 -0.05 15.71
N PHE A 321 2.43 -0.31 14.62
CA PHE A 321 2.83 -1.23 13.56
C PHE A 321 2.40 -0.67 12.20
N CYS A 322 2.92 -1.29 11.14
CA CYS A 322 2.58 -0.95 9.77
C CYS A 322 2.58 -2.20 8.89
N THR A 323 1.74 -2.21 7.86
CA THR A 323 1.61 -3.32 6.92
C THR A 323 1.10 -2.86 5.56
N ALA A 324 1.75 -3.36 4.51
CA ALA A 324 1.27 -3.27 3.12
C ALA A 324 0.62 -4.58 2.66
N ALA A 325 0.36 -5.53 3.58
CA ALA A 325 -0.42 -6.72 3.31
C ALA A 325 -1.90 -6.38 3.48
N LEU A 326 -2.59 -6.15 2.35
CA LEU A 326 -3.91 -5.54 2.32
C LEU A 326 -4.95 -6.39 1.58
N LYS A 327 -6.22 -6.14 1.91
CA LYS A 327 -7.38 -6.46 1.07
C LYS A 327 -7.90 -5.17 0.45
N ASP A 328 -7.19 -4.68 -0.56
CA ASP A 328 -7.39 -3.40 -1.24
C ASP A 328 -8.84 -3.20 -1.67
N THR A 329 -9.43 -4.13 -2.44
CA THR A 329 -10.80 -3.97 -2.96
C THR A 329 -11.83 -3.87 -1.83
N LEU A 330 -11.62 -4.61 -0.74
CA LEU A 330 -12.51 -4.56 0.43
C LEU A 330 -12.40 -3.21 1.14
N ILE A 331 -11.17 -2.75 1.41
CA ILE A 331 -10.92 -1.46 2.04
C ILE A 331 -11.53 -0.34 1.18
N GLU A 332 -11.22 -0.31 -0.11
CA GLU A 332 -11.67 0.72 -1.05
C GLU A 332 -13.19 0.81 -1.12
N LYS A 333 -13.87 -0.34 -1.20
CA LYS A 333 -15.34 -0.41 -1.14
C LYS A 333 -15.90 0.19 0.13
N ASP A 334 -15.30 -0.11 1.29
CA ASP A 334 -15.78 0.37 2.58
C ASP A 334 -15.45 1.84 2.85
N LEU A 335 -14.39 2.37 2.24
CA LEU A 335 -14.06 3.79 2.21
C LEU A 335 -14.94 4.58 1.23
N GLY A 336 -15.56 3.90 0.25
CA GLY A 336 -16.34 4.54 -0.81
C GLY A 336 -15.48 5.17 -1.92
N ILE A 337 -14.25 4.68 -2.09
CA ILE A 337 -13.31 5.15 -3.12
C ILE A 337 -13.26 4.17 -4.29
N ASP A 338 -12.84 4.66 -5.46
CA ASP A 338 -12.96 3.91 -6.72
C ASP A 338 -11.82 2.92 -6.99
N GLY A 339 -10.74 2.95 -6.21
CA GLY A 339 -9.56 2.12 -6.42
C GLY A 339 -8.78 2.45 -7.70
N ILE A 340 -9.07 3.57 -8.36
CA ILE A 340 -8.44 4.02 -9.60
C ILE A 340 -7.84 5.41 -9.41
N ARG A 341 -8.66 6.41 -9.10
CA ARG A 341 -8.20 7.78 -8.82
C ARG A 341 -7.71 7.90 -7.38
N GLU A 342 -8.31 7.13 -6.48
CA GLU A 342 -7.85 6.98 -5.10
C GLU A 342 -7.80 5.51 -4.71
N SER A 343 -6.67 5.10 -4.12
CA SER A 343 -6.46 3.71 -3.68
C SER A 343 -5.70 3.65 -2.36
N VAL A 344 -5.99 2.63 -1.56
CA VAL A 344 -5.21 2.35 -0.34
C VAL A 344 -3.81 1.88 -0.71
N LEU A 345 -2.80 2.39 -0.01
CA LEU A 345 -1.40 2.03 -0.23
C LEU A 345 -0.77 1.36 0.99
N TYR A 346 -1.18 1.80 2.19
CA TYR A 346 -0.51 1.41 3.41
C TYR A 346 -1.46 1.49 4.60
N VAL A 347 -1.31 0.57 5.57
CA VAL A 347 -2.03 0.65 6.84
C VAL A 347 -1.02 0.76 7.97
N ALA A 348 -1.24 1.73 8.84
CA ALA A 348 -0.59 1.78 10.15
C ALA A 348 -1.62 1.53 11.25
N GLY A 349 -1.20 0.98 12.38
CA GLY A 349 -2.09 0.76 13.50
C GLY A 349 -1.39 0.95 14.83
N VAL A 350 -2.19 1.25 15.85
CA VAL A 350 -1.71 1.49 17.21
C VAL A 350 -2.59 0.79 18.23
N GLY A 351 -1.97 0.46 19.36
CA GLY A 351 -2.63 0.20 20.62
C GLY A 351 -1.69 0.63 21.74
N LEU A 352 -2.05 0.30 22.98
CA LEU A 352 -1.11 0.43 24.09
C LEU A 352 -0.17 -0.79 24.11
N PRO A 353 1.11 -0.63 24.48
CA PRO A 353 2.02 -1.76 24.63
C PRO A 353 1.41 -2.82 25.57
N ALA A 354 1.43 -4.09 25.18
CA ALA A 354 1.11 -5.17 26.11
C ALA A 354 2.09 -5.08 27.29
N THR A 355 1.58 -4.84 28.50
CA THR A 355 2.37 -4.63 29.70
C THR A 355 3.44 -5.71 29.84
N SER A 356 4.72 -5.33 29.81
CA SER A 356 5.65 -5.89 30.78
C SER A 356 5.71 -4.89 31.92
N ALA A 357 5.70 -5.35 33.16
CA ALA A 357 5.68 -4.53 34.37
C ALA A 357 6.90 -3.58 34.55
N ARG A 358 7.65 -3.28 33.49
CA ARG A 358 8.93 -2.55 33.52
C ARG A 358 8.92 -1.21 32.78
N ALA A 359 7.85 -0.85 32.05
CA ALA A 359 7.82 0.35 31.21
C ALA A 359 7.26 1.62 31.91
N LYS A 360 6.53 1.49 33.03
CA LYS A 360 5.90 2.62 33.74
C LYS A 360 6.88 3.55 34.49
N ARG A 361 8.20 3.45 34.29
CA ARG A 361 9.17 4.14 35.18
C ARG A 361 10.49 4.60 34.54
N ARG A 362 10.52 4.96 33.25
CA ARG A 362 11.78 5.36 32.59
C ARG A 362 11.84 6.71 31.88
N PHE A 363 10.77 7.51 31.93
CA PHE A 363 10.80 8.89 31.40
C PHE A 363 10.85 9.98 32.49
N SER A 364 10.97 9.61 33.78
CA SER A 364 11.38 10.54 34.82
C SER A 364 12.43 9.91 35.74
N ARG A 365 13.43 10.72 36.11
CA ARG A 365 14.67 10.43 36.89
C ARG A 365 15.90 10.04 36.07
N SER A 366 16.59 11.08 35.57
CA SER A 366 18.04 11.10 35.35
C SER A 366 18.74 12.13 36.25
N ALA A 367 18.26 12.28 37.48
CA ALA A 367 19.07 12.76 38.59
C ALA A 367 19.45 11.49 39.40
N ASP A 368 20.69 11.41 39.86
CA ASP A 368 21.27 10.30 40.65
C ASP A 368 21.80 9.10 39.86
N ARG A 369 22.78 9.30 38.98
CA ARG A 369 23.88 8.32 38.76
C ARG A 369 25.20 9.01 38.40
N HIS A 370 25.68 9.88 39.28
CA HIS A 370 27.11 10.23 39.35
C HIS A 370 27.57 10.08 40.80
N ALA A 371 27.96 8.86 41.16
CA ALA A 371 28.80 8.57 42.31
C ALA A 371 29.78 7.47 41.87
N GLY A 372 31.04 7.60 42.31
CA GLY A 372 32.26 6.89 41.86
C GLY A 372 32.18 5.37 41.75
N SER A 373 33.18 4.66 41.21
CA SER A 373 34.62 4.81 41.51
C SER A 373 35.47 4.03 40.46
N PRO A 374 36.78 3.73 40.70
CA PRO A 374 37.91 4.41 40.10
C PRO A 374 38.74 3.53 39.13
N ASN A 375 39.68 4.20 38.48
CA ASN A 375 40.80 3.65 37.72
C ASN A 375 41.44 2.41 38.38
N LYS A 376 41.70 1.37 37.57
CA LYS A 376 42.78 0.42 37.79
C LYS A 376 43.38 -0.02 36.46
N ASP A 377 44.63 0.43 36.31
CA ASP A 377 45.78 -0.27 35.76
C ASP A 377 45.92 -0.41 34.23
N GLU A 378 46.78 0.47 33.73
CA GLU A 378 47.81 0.16 32.73
C GLU A 378 48.58 -1.12 33.10
N ALA A 379 48.71 -2.01 32.12
CA ALA A 379 49.87 -2.86 31.88
C ALA A 379 49.85 -3.32 30.42
#